data_AF-A0A9W6ZJM9-F1
#
_entry.id   AF-A0A9W6ZJM9-F1
#
_cell.length_a   1.000
_cell.length_b   1.000
_cell.length_c   1.000
_cell.angle_alpha   90.00
_cell.angle_beta   90.00
_cell.angle_gamma   90.00
#
_symmetry.space_group_name_H-M   'P 1'
#
loop_
_entity.id
_entity.type
_entity.pdbx_description
1 polymer ?
#
loop_
_entity_poly.entity_id
_entity_poly.type
_entity_poly.pdbx_seq_one_letter_code
_entity_poly.pdbx_strand_id
1 'polypeptide(L)'
;MITNRTVPLLLLLLTTLIMLHSITSFTPRLLPSPRFTLKTKRSLLRSSSSITNIHPPTGTHSLSPYLNPNNKNDQILTLLTSDGSLKLTLLTLRNLLNDLSLDQNLSPLSTRALGTAFTCSTMLASGMDTNQIFQLTINGDGPLRGICTVSSSDGTMKGYVGNPTCEGVELINAIGKGTVQVVKNHPDWPRPYNGISGIGGGGISIDVGVYLAQSEQRECVIFGEVEMKSFLVTGSGGYLIERLPEASEATSDAIEKNLAELAKGSQNWFMDSLVGGTDLLTVASMILGEEVEGKVLESIEPATTCECSLERLVRSLTLIPRDDVMDIIQKEENVEAKCEFCGKMYRLSPDDVKREFEKFEKINEIKMKEEGK
;
A
#
# COMPACT_ATOMS: atom_id res chain seq x y z
N MET A 1 5.71 -50.25 -6.37
CA MET A 1 6.15 -49.65 -5.10
C MET A 1 6.49 -48.20 -5.39
N ILE A 2 5.48 -47.33 -5.28
CA ILE A 2 5.58 -45.87 -5.46
C ILE A 2 5.26 -45.31 -4.07
N THR A 3 6.25 -44.71 -3.41
CA THR A 3 6.12 -44.19 -2.05
C THR A 3 5.53 -42.80 -2.10
N ASN A 4 4.31 -42.72 -1.59
CA ASN A 4 3.45 -41.55 -1.43
C ASN A 4 3.90 -40.77 -0.18
N ARG A 5 4.50 -39.58 -0.34
CA ARG A 5 4.66 -38.58 0.73
C ARG A 5 4.66 -37.18 0.14
N THR A 6 3.46 -36.68 -0.09
CA THR A 6 3.14 -35.25 -0.21
C THR A 6 2.12 -34.94 0.88
N VAL A 7 2.23 -33.74 1.47
CA VAL A 7 1.34 -33.13 2.48
C VAL A 7 1.67 -33.56 3.92
N PRO A 8 2.29 -32.65 4.71
CA PRO A 8 1.45 -31.88 5.64
C PRO A 8 1.98 -30.46 5.90
N LEU A 9 1.23 -29.42 5.50
CA LEU A 9 1.17 -28.17 6.27
C LEU A 9 -0.06 -27.29 5.95
N LEU A 10 -0.88 -27.66 4.96
CA LEU A 10 -2.09 -26.90 4.60
C LEU A 10 -3.35 -27.23 5.44
N LEU A 11 -3.23 -28.02 6.52
CA LEU A 11 -4.38 -28.72 7.12
C LEU A 11 -4.74 -28.31 8.56
N LEU A 12 -4.72 -27.02 8.87
CA LEU A 12 -5.27 -26.53 10.15
C LEU A 12 -6.27 -25.36 10.07
N LEU A 13 -6.65 -24.85 8.89
CA LEU A 13 -7.67 -23.81 8.76
C LEU A 13 -8.65 -24.00 7.58
N LEU A 14 -8.82 -25.24 7.10
CA LEU A 14 -9.72 -25.57 5.99
C LEU A 14 -10.89 -26.45 6.45
N THR A 15 -11.79 -25.87 7.25
CA THR A 15 -13.17 -26.36 7.38
C THR A 15 -14.12 -25.18 7.41
N THR A 16 -14.56 -24.73 6.22
CA THR A 16 -15.93 -24.31 5.88
C THR A 16 -15.93 -23.58 4.53
N LEU A 17 -15.80 -24.35 3.44
CA LEU A 17 -16.31 -23.95 2.13
C LEU A 17 -17.70 -24.58 1.99
N ILE A 18 -18.70 -23.81 1.57
CA ILE A 18 -19.66 -24.17 0.50
C ILE A 18 -20.63 -22.99 0.27
N MET A 19 -20.87 -22.71 -1.02
CA MET A 19 -21.86 -21.80 -1.64
C MET A 19 -21.52 -20.29 -1.59
N LEU A 20 -21.68 -19.48 -2.66
CA LEU A 20 -22.48 -19.64 -3.88
C LEU A 20 -21.96 -18.70 -5.00
N HIS A 21 -22.32 -19.06 -6.22
CA HIS A 21 -21.95 -18.46 -7.51
C HIS A 21 -22.45 -17.03 -7.77
N SER A 22 -21.79 -16.45 -8.78
CA SER A 22 -22.23 -15.40 -9.73
C SER A 22 -21.86 -13.97 -9.35
N ILE A 23 -21.05 -13.32 -10.19
CA ILE A 23 -21.42 -12.10 -10.91
C ILE A 23 -20.40 -11.89 -12.04
N THR A 24 -20.98 -11.68 -13.22
CA THR A 24 -20.35 -11.44 -14.52
C THR A 24 -19.89 -9.99 -14.71
N SER A 25 -18.92 -9.86 -15.62
CA SER A 25 -18.52 -8.66 -16.39
C SER A 25 -17.99 -7.45 -15.63
N PHE A 26 -16.68 -7.23 -15.67
CA PHE A 26 -16.09 -5.90 -15.45
C PHE A 26 -14.92 -5.63 -16.41
N THR A 27 -14.93 -4.42 -16.98
CA THR A 27 -13.99 -3.92 -17.97
C THR A 27 -12.61 -3.62 -17.35
N PRO A 28 -11.51 -3.83 -18.08
CA PRO A 28 -10.17 -3.58 -17.58
C PRO A 28 -9.93 -2.07 -17.43
N ARG A 29 -9.84 -1.56 -16.19
CA ARG A 29 -9.38 -0.19 -15.93
C ARG A 29 -7.85 -0.16 -15.96
N LEU A 30 -7.31 0.61 -16.90
CA LEU A 30 -5.95 1.13 -16.86
C LEU A 30 -5.72 1.88 -15.54
N LEU A 31 -4.48 1.84 -15.05
CA LEU A 31 -3.85 2.68 -14.02
C LEU A 31 -4.80 3.63 -13.26
N PRO A 32 -4.91 3.55 -11.92
CA PRO A 32 -5.78 4.45 -11.18
C PRO A 32 -5.29 5.89 -11.40
N SER A 33 -6.08 6.66 -12.15
CA SER A 33 -5.93 8.11 -12.27
C SER A 33 -5.98 8.73 -10.88
N PRO A 34 -5.33 9.89 -10.64
CA PRO A 34 -5.48 10.60 -9.38
C PRO A 34 -6.96 10.77 -9.06
N ARG A 35 -7.37 10.21 -7.92
CA ARG A 35 -8.75 10.24 -7.47
C ARG A 35 -8.92 11.47 -6.59
N PHE A 36 -9.98 12.23 -6.85
CA PHE A 36 -10.26 13.47 -6.15
C PHE A 36 -11.57 13.36 -5.38
N THR A 37 -11.55 13.66 -4.09
CA THR A 37 -12.77 13.80 -3.30
C THR A 37 -13.22 15.26 -3.35
N LEU A 38 -14.44 15.50 -3.85
CA LEU A 38 -15.10 16.81 -3.78
C LEU A 38 -15.79 16.97 -2.42
N LYS A 39 -15.58 18.10 -1.74
CA LYS A 39 -16.32 18.46 -0.52
C LYS A 39 -17.11 19.75 -0.72
N THR A 40 -18.43 19.71 -0.50
CA THR A 40 -19.28 20.91 -0.36
C THR A 40 -19.30 21.40 1.09
N LYS A 41 -19.48 22.70 1.32
CA LYS A 41 -19.23 23.37 2.62
C LYS A 41 -20.03 22.88 3.84
N ARG A 42 -21.03 22.02 3.70
CA ARG A 42 -21.92 21.63 4.81
C ARG A 42 -21.31 20.76 5.93
N SER A 43 -20.03 20.40 5.87
CA SER A 43 -19.41 19.47 6.84
C SER A 43 -18.44 20.09 7.85
N LEU A 44 -18.15 21.40 7.83
CA LEU A 44 -17.10 21.94 8.71
C LEU A 44 -17.48 23.29 9.35
N LEU A 45 -18.27 23.22 10.42
CA LEU A 45 -18.25 24.22 11.48
C LEU A 45 -17.65 23.57 12.72
N ARG A 46 -16.32 23.61 12.85
CA ARG A 46 -15.64 23.56 14.16
C ARG A 46 -14.33 24.35 14.11
N SER A 47 -14.46 25.55 14.68
CA SER A 47 -13.45 26.40 15.32
C SER A 47 -12.12 26.64 14.60
N SER A 48 -12.08 27.76 13.88
CA SER A 48 -10.88 28.59 13.77
C SER A 48 -10.54 29.19 15.14
N SER A 49 -9.65 28.57 15.90
CA SER A 49 -8.93 29.25 16.97
C SER A 49 -7.53 29.57 16.47
N SER A 50 -7.26 30.86 16.31
CA SER A 50 -5.97 31.45 15.97
C SER A 50 -4.90 30.97 16.94
N ILE A 51 -4.03 30.04 16.52
CA ILE A 51 -2.83 29.69 17.28
C ILE A 51 -1.78 30.75 16.93
N THR A 52 -1.82 31.87 17.64
CA THR A 52 -0.72 32.82 17.70
C THR A 52 -0.07 32.71 19.07
N ASN A 53 1.23 32.41 19.08
CA ASN A 53 2.14 32.25 20.23
C ASN A 53 2.27 30.82 20.78
N ILE A 54 3.00 29.97 20.05
CA ILE A 54 3.74 28.86 20.67
C ILE A 54 5.14 29.40 20.98
N HIS A 55 5.39 29.76 22.23
CA HIS A 55 6.77 29.91 22.70
C HIS A 55 7.41 28.51 22.75
N PRO A 56 8.61 28.31 22.20
CA PRO A 56 9.32 27.06 22.41
C PRO A 56 9.55 26.89 23.91
N PRO A 57 9.24 25.71 24.49
CA PRO A 57 9.47 25.48 25.91
C PRO A 57 10.96 25.65 26.20
N THR A 58 11.29 26.62 27.07
CA THR A 58 12.65 26.96 27.50
C THR A 58 13.27 25.93 28.45
N GLY A 59 12.69 24.74 28.56
CA GLY A 59 13.21 23.64 29.34
C GLY A 59 14.09 22.72 28.50
N THR A 60 15.32 22.48 28.93
CA THR A 60 16.16 21.38 28.45
C THR A 60 15.61 20.05 28.99
N HIS A 61 14.43 19.66 28.53
CA HIS A 61 13.94 18.30 28.74
C HIS A 61 14.81 17.37 27.89
N SER A 62 15.47 16.40 28.53
CA SER A 62 16.16 15.35 27.78
C SER A 62 15.13 14.64 26.92
N LEU A 63 15.24 14.79 25.60
CA LEU A 63 14.39 14.10 24.64
C LEU A 63 14.79 12.63 24.49
N SER A 64 15.83 12.17 25.18
CA SER A 64 16.35 10.80 25.09
C SER A 64 15.30 9.69 25.30
N PRO A 65 14.29 9.81 26.21
CA PRO A 65 13.25 8.79 26.36
C PRO A 65 12.25 8.76 25.18
N TYR A 66 12.25 9.81 24.35
CA TYR A 66 11.34 9.99 23.21
C TYR A 66 12.05 9.81 21.86
N LEU A 67 13.38 9.65 21.86
CA LEU A 67 14.13 9.28 20.67
C LEU A 67 13.79 7.84 20.32
N ASN A 68 13.20 7.64 19.14
CA ASN A 68 13.04 6.30 18.62
C ASN A 68 14.43 5.80 18.13
N PRO A 69 14.95 4.67 18.63
CA PRO A 69 16.21 4.10 18.15
C PRO A 69 16.20 3.83 16.64
N ASN A 70 15.02 3.59 16.05
CA ASN A 70 14.77 3.40 14.63
C ASN A 70 14.65 4.70 13.82
N ASN A 71 15.31 5.78 14.20
CA ASN A 71 15.26 7.02 13.42
C ASN A 71 16.20 6.99 12.19
N LYS A 72 16.49 5.79 11.67
CA LYS A 72 17.27 5.58 10.45
C LYS A 72 16.41 5.93 9.23
N ASN A 73 17.07 6.20 8.11
CA ASN A 73 16.37 6.42 6.85
C ASN A 73 15.62 5.16 6.42
N ASP A 74 14.50 5.37 5.76
CA ASP A 74 13.76 4.26 5.17
C ASP A 74 14.59 3.62 4.05
N GLN A 75 14.43 2.32 3.89
CA GLN A 75 15.28 1.52 3.01
C GLN A 75 14.51 0.30 2.53
N ILE A 76 14.72 -0.07 1.28
CA ILE A 76 14.38 -1.37 0.70
C ILE A 76 15.69 -2.07 0.41
N LEU A 77 15.87 -3.28 0.93
CA LEU A 77 17.08 -4.09 0.77
C LEU A 77 16.70 -5.42 0.15
N THR A 78 17.34 -5.77 -0.97
CA THR A 78 17.15 -7.06 -1.63
C THR A 78 18.44 -7.85 -1.62
N LEU A 79 18.36 -9.11 -1.20
CA LEU A 79 19.44 -10.07 -1.16
C LEU A 79 19.07 -11.33 -1.94
N LEU A 80 20.10 -12.02 -2.41
CA LEU A 80 20.02 -13.36 -2.99
C LEU A 80 20.94 -14.27 -2.18
N THR A 81 20.49 -15.46 -1.83
CA THR A 81 21.38 -16.45 -1.21
C THR A 81 22.54 -16.78 -2.17
N SER A 82 23.72 -17.07 -1.62
CA SER A 82 24.92 -17.31 -2.43
C SER A 82 24.78 -18.50 -3.39
N ASP A 83 23.91 -19.46 -3.07
CA ASP A 83 23.55 -20.61 -3.90
C ASP A 83 22.46 -20.31 -4.94
N GLY A 84 21.86 -19.11 -4.92
CA GLY A 84 20.78 -18.71 -5.82
C GLY A 84 19.41 -19.34 -5.50
N SER A 85 19.28 -20.03 -4.37
CA SER A 85 18.03 -20.71 -3.99
C SER A 85 16.91 -19.75 -3.59
N LEU A 86 17.20 -18.69 -2.85
CA LEU A 86 16.18 -17.83 -2.25
C LEU A 86 16.49 -16.35 -2.48
N LYS A 87 15.45 -15.58 -2.75
CA LYS A 87 15.48 -14.11 -2.79
C LYS A 87 14.83 -13.57 -1.52
N LEU A 88 15.51 -12.67 -0.82
CA LEU A 88 15.02 -12.00 0.38
C LEU A 88 14.90 -10.50 0.11
N THR A 89 13.69 -9.97 0.21
CA THR A 89 13.44 -8.52 0.17
C THR A 89 12.95 -8.06 1.53
N LEU A 90 13.58 -7.02 2.06
CA LEU A 90 13.31 -6.40 3.35
C LEU A 90 13.04 -4.92 3.15
N LEU A 91 12.19 -4.33 3.98
CA LEU A 91 12.04 -2.88 3.96
C LEU A 91 11.64 -2.30 5.33
N THR A 92 11.96 -1.02 5.50
CA THR A 92 11.40 -0.13 6.54
C THR A 92 10.78 1.11 5.88
N LEU A 93 9.59 1.52 6.34
CA LEU A 93 8.79 2.65 5.79
C LEU A 93 8.31 3.60 6.90
N ARG A 94 9.02 3.65 8.03
CA ARG A 94 8.59 4.39 9.23
C ARG A 94 8.44 5.88 8.94
N ASN A 95 9.44 6.52 8.33
CA ASN A 95 9.44 7.98 8.15
C ASN A 95 8.43 8.37 7.07
N LEU A 96 8.44 7.64 5.95
CA LEU A 96 7.50 7.76 4.84
C LEU A 96 6.05 7.68 5.31
N LEU A 97 5.72 6.72 6.19
CA LEU A 97 4.36 6.60 6.71
C LEU A 97 3.99 7.69 7.73
N ASN A 98 4.95 8.19 8.52
CA ASN A 98 4.67 9.34 9.39
C ASN A 98 4.31 10.57 8.54
N ASP A 99 5.09 10.87 7.50
CA ASP A 99 4.80 11.98 6.58
C ASP A 99 3.46 11.80 5.88
N LEU A 100 3.22 10.60 5.33
CA LEU A 100 1.98 10.31 4.61
C LEU A 100 0.74 10.36 5.51
N SER A 101 0.87 9.94 6.78
CA SER A 101 -0.23 10.01 7.75
C SER A 101 -0.69 11.45 7.98
N LEU A 102 0.24 12.41 7.97
CA LEU A 102 -0.05 13.83 8.09
C LEU A 102 -0.68 14.37 6.82
N ASP A 103 -0.10 14.09 5.66
CA ASP A 103 -0.59 14.56 4.36
C ASP A 103 -2.03 14.08 4.06
N GLN A 104 -2.30 12.81 4.37
CA GLN A 104 -3.62 12.22 4.11
C GLN A 104 -4.60 12.40 5.27
N ASN A 105 -4.15 12.88 6.44
CA ASN A 105 -4.92 12.97 7.68
C ASN A 105 -5.50 11.60 8.09
N LEU A 106 -4.59 10.63 8.23
CA LEU A 106 -4.91 9.24 8.57
C LEU A 106 -5.05 9.07 10.08
N SER A 107 -6.06 8.33 10.49
CA SER A 107 -6.15 7.75 11.83
C SER A 107 -5.10 6.66 12.03
N PRO A 108 -4.74 6.30 13.28
CA PRO A 108 -3.76 5.25 13.54
C PRO A 108 -4.10 3.91 12.89
N LEU A 109 -5.38 3.54 12.86
CA LEU A 109 -5.85 2.33 12.19
C LEU A 109 -5.67 2.42 10.67
N SER A 110 -6.02 3.56 10.08
CA SER A 110 -5.87 3.80 8.64
C SER A 110 -4.41 3.80 8.22
N THR A 111 -3.52 4.39 9.03
CA THR A 111 -2.06 4.36 8.83
C THR A 111 -1.53 2.93 8.91
N ARG A 112 -1.96 2.14 9.90
CA ARG A 112 -1.56 0.72 10.01
C ARG A 112 -2.02 -0.08 8.79
N ALA A 113 -3.25 0.13 8.34
CA ALA A 113 -3.80 -0.55 7.18
C ALA A 113 -3.03 -0.20 5.89
N LEU A 114 -2.87 1.09 5.62
CA LEU A 114 -2.18 1.59 4.43
C LEU A 114 -0.70 1.18 4.44
N GLY A 115 -0.02 1.31 5.58
CA GLY A 115 1.37 0.96 5.72
C GLY A 115 1.63 -0.53 5.53
N THR A 116 0.77 -1.40 6.07
CA THR A 116 0.88 -2.85 5.82
C THR A 116 0.71 -3.18 4.34
N ALA A 117 -0.25 -2.53 3.67
CA ALA A 117 -0.45 -2.70 2.23
C ALA A 117 0.73 -2.17 1.40
N PHE A 118 1.33 -1.03 1.77
CA PHE A 118 2.53 -0.51 1.12
C PHE A 118 3.73 -1.43 1.29
N THR A 119 3.94 -1.95 2.51
CA THR A 119 4.99 -2.93 2.76
C THR A 119 4.84 -4.11 1.81
N CYS A 120 3.64 -4.70 1.71
CA CYS A 120 3.39 -5.83 0.81
C CYS A 120 3.59 -5.45 -0.67
N SER A 121 2.99 -4.35 -1.13
CA SER A 121 3.05 -3.96 -2.54
C SER A 121 4.46 -3.58 -2.98
N THR A 122 5.25 -2.95 -2.11
CA THR A 122 6.61 -2.52 -2.42
C THR A 122 7.58 -3.71 -2.43
N MET A 123 7.46 -4.66 -1.51
CA MET A 123 8.25 -5.90 -1.59
C MET A 123 7.95 -6.69 -2.87
N LEU A 124 6.66 -6.77 -3.26
CA LEU A 124 6.25 -7.48 -4.47
C LEU A 124 6.60 -6.74 -5.76
N ALA A 125 6.75 -5.42 -5.71
CA ALA A 125 7.24 -4.61 -6.83
C ALA A 125 8.76 -4.71 -7.00
N SER A 126 9.50 -5.07 -5.94
CA SER A 126 10.96 -5.19 -5.99
C SER A 126 11.38 -6.33 -6.93
N GLY A 127 12.20 -5.98 -7.92
CA GLY A 127 12.68 -6.91 -8.95
C GLY A 127 11.73 -7.11 -10.13
N MET A 128 10.68 -6.30 -10.26
CA MET A 128 9.92 -6.20 -11.52
C MET A 128 10.71 -5.43 -12.59
N ASP A 129 10.26 -5.54 -13.84
CA ASP A 129 10.86 -4.81 -14.96
C ASP A 129 10.69 -3.28 -14.79
N THR A 130 11.61 -2.53 -15.39
CA THR A 130 11.53 -1.06 -15.42
C THR A 130 10.22 -0.61 -16.08
N ASN A 131 9.56 0.41 -15.53
CA ASN A 131 8.23 0.88 -15.94
C ASN A 131 7.07 -0.06 -15.66
N GLN A 132 7.31 -1.24 -15.08
CA GLN A 132 6.25 -2.08 -14.58
C GLN A 132 5.70 -1.47 -13.28
N ILE A 133 4.38 -1.48 -13.17
CA ILE A 133 3.67 -1.09 -11.95
C ILE A 133 3.01 -2.32 -11.31
N PHE A 134 2.98 -2.32 -9.99
CA PHE A 134 2.26 -3.27 -9.17
C PHE A 134 1.19 -2.53 -8.38
N GLN A 135 -0.08 -2.81 -8.66
CA GLN A 135 -1.19 -2.30 -7.90
C GLN A 135 -1.76 -3.40 -7.02
N LEU A 136 -1.85 -3.13 -5.71
CA LEU A 136 -2.59 -3.93 -4.74
C LEU A 136 -3.87 -3.18 -4.37
N THR A 137 -5.00 -3.87 -4.41
CA THR A 137 -6.28 -3.31 -4.01
C THR A 137 -6.98 -4.30 -3.09
N ILE A 138 -7.29 -3.86 -1.87
CA ILE A 138 -8.04 -4.63 -0.89
C ILE A 138 -9.44 -4.02 -0.86
N ASN A 139 -10.37 -4.71 -1.50
CA ASN A 139 -11.77 -4.29 -1.57
C ASN A 139 -12.53 -5.01 -0.47
N GLY A 140 -12.71 -4.34 0.66
CA GLY A 140 -13.48 -4.84 1.79
C GLY A 140 -14.77 -4.07 2.01
N ASP A 141 -15.79 -4.73 2.55
CA ASP A 141 -17.10 -4.16 2.89
C ASP A 141 -17.14 -3.44 4.25
N GLY A 142 -16.03 -3.42 4.98
CA GLY A 142 -15.90 -2.77 6.28
C GLY A 142 -15.79 -1.24 6.22
N PRO A 143 -15.82 -0.58 7.39
CA PRO A 143 -15.84 0.89 7.51
C PRO A 143 -14.56 1.60 7.01
N LEU A 144 -13.46 0.87 6.76
CA LEU A 144 -12.25 1.39 6.13
C LEU A 144 -12.47 1.73 4.64
N ARG A 145 -13.48 1.12 4.00
CA ARG A 145 -13.87 1.34 2.59
C ARG A 145 -12.75 1.03 1.58
N GLY A 146 -11.98 0.00 1.88
CA GLY A 146 -10.92 -0.53 1.03
C GLY A 146 -9.62 0.26 1.05
N ILE A 147 -8.61 -0.33 0.40
CA ILE A 147 -7.22 0.16 0.34
C ILE A 147 -6.74 0.00 -1.10
N CYS A 148 -6.03 0.99 -1.63
CA CYS A 148 -5.35 0.88 -2.91
C CYS A 148 -3.92 1.37 -2.77
N THR A 149 -2.95 0.56 -3.17
CA THR A 149 -1.55 0.95 -3.29
C THR A 149 -1.04 0.63 -4.69
N VAL A 150 -0.11 1.43 -5.19
CA VAL A 150 0.60 1.26 -6.43
C VAL A 150 2.08 1.47 -6.12
N SER A 151 2.89 0.46 -6.39
CA SER A 151 4.34 0.47 -6.20
C SER A 151 5.04 0.15 -7.53
N SER A 152 6.25 0.66 -7.70
CA SER A 152 7.10 0.46 -8.87
C SER A 152 8.44 -0.17 -8.44
N SER A 153 9.19 -0.72 -9.40
CA SER A 153 10.46 -1.40 -9.15
C SER A 153 11.54 -0.47 -8.59
N ASP A 154 11.43 0.84 -8.82
CA ASP A 154 12.34 1.89 -8.37
C ASP A 154 12.10 2.35 -6.92
N GLY A 155 11.26 1.64 -6.16
CA GLY A 155 10.93 1.97 -4.77
C GLY A 155 9.92 3.12 -4.63
N THR A 156 9.38 3.63 -5.74
CA THR A 156 8.34 4.66 -5.68
C THR A 156 6.97 4.04 -5.41
N MET A 157 6.16 4.73 -4.59
CA MET A 157 4.84 4.24 -4.22
C MET A 157 3.80 5.35 -4.03
N LYS A 158 2.53 5.01 -4.21
CA LYS A 158 1.37 5.85 -3.88
C LYS A 158 0.19 5.01 -3.49
N GLY A 159 -0.67 5.53 -2.64
CA GLY A 159 -1.82 4.77 -2.16
C GLY A 159 -2.74 5.59 -1.30
N TYR A 160 -3.92 5.04 -1.02
CA TYR A 160 -4.93 5.65 -0.17
C TYR A 160 -5.80 4.59 0.48
N VAL A 161 -6.52 4.98 1.53
CA VAL A 161 -7.63 4.23 2.12
C VAL A 161 -8.95 4.94 1.85
N GLY A 162 -10.05 4.19 1.72
CA GLY A 162 -11.35 4.78 1.40
C GLY A 162 -11.94 5.65 2.52
N ASN A 163 -11.58 5.37 3.77
CA ASN A 163 -11.95 6.16 4.95
C ASN A 163 -10.71 6.47 5.80
N PRO A 164 -10.05 7.62 5.60
CA PRO A 164 -8.80 7.96 6.30
C PRO A 164 -9.00 8.19 7.80
N THR A 165 -10.21 8.47 8.26
CA THR A 165 -10.52 8.73 9.68
C THR A 165 -11.18 7.54 10.36
N CYS A 166 -11.02 6.32 9.84
CA CYS A 166 -11.61 5.11 10.42
C CYS A 166 -10.95 4.77 11.77
N GLU A 167 -11.73 4.68 12.86
CA GLU A 167 -11.23 4.41 14.22
C GLU A 167 -12.23 3.57 15.01
N GLY A 168 -11.82 3.10 16.20
CA GLY A 168 -12.73 2.44 17.16
C GLY A 168 -13.14 1.01 16.82
N VAL A 169 -12.48 0.39 15.86
CA VAL A 169 -12.67 -1.01 15.44
C VAL A 169 -11.32 -1.69 15.27
N GLU A 170 -11.27 -3.02 15.32
CA GLU A 170 -10.05 -3.76 14.98
C GLU A 170 -9.81 -3.74 13.46
N LEU A 171 -8.53 -3.82 13.04
CA LEU A 171 -8.15 -3.72 11.62
C LEU A 171 -8.89 -4.72 10.73
N ILE A 172 -9.02 -5.98 11.16
CA ILE A 172 -9.70 -7.05 10.40
C ILE A 172 -11.17 -6.68 10.17
N ASN A 173 -11.85 -6.18 11.21
CA ASN A 173 -13.24 -5.75 11.12
C ASN A 173 -13.40 -4.43 10.33
N ALA A 174 -12.39 -3.57 10.36
CA ALA A 174 -12.36 -2.34 9.58
C ALA A 174 -12.30 -2.61 8.08
N ILE A 175 -11.54 -3.64 7.68
CA ILE A 175 -11.48 -4.13 6.30
C ILE A 175 -12.77 -4.88 5.95
N GLY A 176 -13.20 -5.80 6.81
CA GLY A 176 -14.36 -6.64 6.57
C GLY A 176 -14.08 -7.79 5.60
N LYS A 177 -15.12 -8.24 4.90
CA LYS A 177 -15.05 -9.29 3.88
C LYS A 177 -14.92 -8.67 2.50
N GLY A 178 -14.34 -9.42 1.57
CA GLY A 178 -14.25 -9.01 0.18
C GLY A 178 -13.08 -9.67 -0.53
N THR A 179 -12.33 -8.91 -1.32
CA THR A 179 -11.32 -9.45 -2.23
C THR A 179 -9.98 -8.73 -2.14
N VAL A 180 -8.90 -9.49 -2.25
CA VAL A 180 -7.57 -8.96 -2.59
C VAL A 180 -7.43 -9.03 -4.11
N GLN A 181 -7.14 -7.90 -4.74
CA GLN A 181 -6.92 -7.77 -6.17
C GLN A 181 -5.51 -7.26 -6.43
N VAL A 182 -4.81 -7.89 -7.35
CA VAL A 182 -3.49 -7.48 -7.82
C VAL A 182 -3.56 -7.21 -9.31
N VAL A 183 -3.06 -6.05 -9.71
CA VAL A 183 -2.92 -5.67 -11.12
C VAL A 183 -1.45 -5.38 -11.39
N LYS A 184 -0.89 -6.07 -12.39
CA LYS A 184 0.45 -5.77 -12.91
C LYS A 184 0.30 -5.22 -14.32
N ASN A 185 0.97 -4.11 -14.60
CA ASN A 185 0.89 -3.49 -15.91
C ASN A 185 2.27 -3.01 -16.36
N HIS A 186 2.53 -3.12 -17.65
CA HIS A 186 3.69 -2.58 -18.31
C HIS A 186 3.22 -1.85 -19.58
N PRO A 187 3.83 -0.72 -19.98
CA PRO A 187 3.43 0.03 -21.17
C PRO A 187 3.37 -0.82 -22.45
N ASP A 188 4.27 -1.79 -22.57
CA ASP A 188 4.38 -2.67 -23.75
C ASP A 188 3.42 -3.86 -23.72
N TRP A 189 2.65 -4.05 -22.64
CA TRP A 189 1.69 -5.15 -22.57
C TRP A 189 0.37 -4.75 -23.23
N PRO A 190 -0.22 -5.63 -24.06
CA PRO A 190 -1.49 -5.32 -24.71
C PRO A 190 -2.65 -5.19 -23.70
N ARG A 191 -2.55 -5.87 -22.55
CA ARG A 191 -3.50 -5.83 -21.44
C ARG A 191 -2.77 -6.04 -20.13
N PRO A 192 -3.24 -5.42 -19.03
CA PRO A 192 -2.70 -5.67 -17.71
C PRO A 192 -3.00 -7.11 -17.25
N TYR A 193 -2.09 -7.67 -16.46
CA TYR A 193 -2.36 -8.87 -15.68
C TYR A 193 -3.26 -8.52 -14.49
N ASN A 194 -4.23 -9.37 -14.17
CA ASN A 194 -5.19 -9.16 -13.09
C ASN A 194 -5.43 -10.49 -12.37
N GLY A 195 -5.17 -10.53 -11.07
CA GLY A 195 -5.44 -11.66 -10.19
C GLY A 195 -6.31 -11.23 -9.02
N ILE A 196 -7.19 -12.13 -8.56
CA ILE A 196 -8.13 -11.85 -7.47
C ILE A 196 -8.24 -13.09 -6.57
N SER A 197 -8.21 -12.87 -5.25
CA SER A 197 -8.55 -13.87 -4.23
C SER A 197 -9.50 -13.28 -3.19
N GLY A 198 -10.08 -14.12 -2.35
CA GLY A 198 -10.91 -13.69 -1.22
C GLY A 198 -10.07 -13.23 -0.03
N ILE A 199 -10.59 -12.28 0.75
CA ILE A 199 -10.06 -11.92 2.07
C ILE A 199 -10.42 -13.05 3.05
N GLY A 200 -9.40 -13.70 3.64
CA GLY A 200 -9.54 -14.80 4.59
C GLY A 200 -9.67 -14.33 6.04
N GLY A 201 -9.43 -13.05 6.32
CA GLY A 201 -9.55 -12.46 7.66
C GLY A 201 -8.32 -12.66 8.54
N GLY A 202 -7.20 -13.11 7.97
CA GLY A 202 -5.93 -13.25 8.68
C GLY A 202 -5.16 -11.93 8.85
N GLY A 203 -5.53 -10.89 8.13
CA GLY A 203 -4.82 -9.61 8.08
C GLY A 203 -4.15 -9.42 6.72
N ILE A 204 -3.81 -8.16 6.41
CA ILE A 204 -3.42 -7.75 5.04
C ILE A 204 -2.26 -8.57 4.47
N SER A 205 -1.18 -8.77 5.23
CA SER A 205 0.00 -9.53 4.77
C SER A 205 -0.33 -11.01 4.55
N ILE A 206 -1.13 -11.61 5.42
CA ILE A 206 -1.59 -13.00 5.28
C ILE A 206 -2.51 -13.16 4.07
N ASP A 207 -3.47 -12.27 3.87
CA ASP A 207 -4.39 -12.31 2.73
C ASP A 207 -3.64 -12.13 1.40
N VAL A 208 -2.59 -11.29 1.38
CA VAL A 208 -1.67 -11.17 0.24
C VAL A 208 -0.87 -12.46 0.04
N GLY A 209 -0.37 -13.10 1.10
CA GLY A 209 0.30 -14.41 1.02
C GLY A 209 -0.60 -15.49 0.42
N VAL A 210 -1.88 -15.54 0.83
CA VAL A 210 -2.89 -16.44 0.26
C VAL A 210 -3.09 -16.16 -1.23
N TYR A 211 -3.17 -14.88 -1.62
CA TYR A 211 -3.23 -14.51 -3.03
C TYR A 211 -2.03 -15.05 -3.83
N LEU A 212 -0.81 -14.85 -3.31
CA LEU A 212 0.43 -15.29 -3.98
C LEU A 212 0.46 -16.81 -4.16
N ALA A 213 0.08 -17.57 -3.13
CA ALA A 213 0.02 -19.02 -3.19
C ALA A 213 -1.05 -19.52 -4.18
N GLN A 214 -2.26 -18.95 -4.17
CA GLN A 214 -3.38 -19.43 -4.97
C GLN A 214 -3.36 -18.96 -6.43
N SER A 215 -3.01 -17.69 -6.66
CA SER A 215 -3.12 -17.05 -7.97
C SER A 215 -1.81 -17.03 -8.74
N GLU A 216 -0.68 -16.84 -8.04
CA GLU A 216 0.66 -16.79 -8.68
C GLU A 216 1.44 -18.10 -8.50
N GLN A 217 0.97 -19.03 -7.67
CA GLN A 217 1.66 -20.29 -7.33
C GLN A 217 3.09 -20.04 -6.84
N ARG A 218 3.27 -18.95 -6.10
CA ARG A 218 4.57 -18.56 -5.54
C ARG A 218 4.76 -19.22 -4.18
N GLU A 219 5.84 -19.97 -4.06
CA GLU A 219 6.33 -20.48 -2.79
C GLU A 219 7.10 -19.35 -2.09
N CYS A 220 6.43 -18.65 -1.17
CA CYS A 220 7.02 -17.53 -0.47
C CYS A 220 6.46 -17.35 0.95
N VAL A 221 7.26 -16.72 1.80
CA VAL A 221 6.84 -16.19 3.10
C VAL A 221 6.78 -14.68 2.98
N ILE A 222 5.63 -14.08 3.31
CA ILE A 222 5.46 -12.63 3.34
C ILE A 222 5.02 -12.19 4.73
N PHE A 223 5.75 -11.22 5.28
CA PHE A 223 5.41 -10.58 6.53
C PHE A 223 5.45 -9.06 6.34
N GLY A 224 4.47 -8.37 6.89
CA GLY A 224 4.43 -6.92 6.90
C GLY A 224 3.58 -6.43 8.05
N GLU A 225 4.08 -5.44 8.78
CA GLU A 225 3.38 -4.87 9.93
C GLU A 225 3.76 -3.39 10.14
N VAL A 226 2.89 -2.70 10.88
CA VAL A 226 3.09 -1.32 11.32
C VAL A 226 2.78 -1.26 12.82
N GLU A 227 3.75 -0.75 13.58
CA GLU A 227 3.61 -0.45 14.99
C GLU A 227 3.35 1.04 15.18
N MET A 228 2.32 1.34 15.97
CA MET A 228 1.85 2.69 16.24
C MET A 228 1.90 2.95 17.74
N LYS A 229 2.38 4.13 18.13
CA LYS A 229 2.21 4.68 19.48
C LYS A 229 1.38 5.96 19.38
N SER A 230 0.11 5.85 19.75
CA SER A 230 -0.89 6.89 19.49
C SER A 230 -0.97 7.20 17.98
N PHE A 231 -0.56 8.40 17.55
CA PHE A 231 -0.58 8.82 16.14
C PHE A 231 0.78 8.67 15.45
N LEU A 232 1.83 8.29 16.17
CA LEU A 232 3.18 8.16 15.61
C LEU A 232 3.45 6.72 15.21
N VAL A 233 3.95 6.52 13.99
CA VAL A 233 4.49 5.23 13.56
C VAL A 233 5.82 5.04 14.30
N THR A 234 5.93 4.01 15.14
CA THR A 234 7.17 3.66 15.85
C THR A 234 8.05 2.74 15.03
N GLY A 235 7.45 1.80 14.31
CA GLY A 235 8.10 0.95 13.33
C GLY A 235 7.15 0.62 12.19
N SER A 236 7.70 0.44 11.00
CA SER A 236 6.95 -0.12 9.88
C SER A 236 7.91 -0.83 8.96
N GLY A 237 7.58 -2.05 8.57
CA GLY A 237 8.41 -2.80 7.66
C GLY A 237 7.90 -4.20 7.44
N GLY A 238 8.69 -4.97 6.71
CA GLY A 238 8.38 -6.36 6.43
C GLY A 238 9.52 -7.07 5.73
N TYR A 239 9.30 -8.35 5.48
CA TYR A 239 10.16 -9.19 4.67
C TYR A 239 9.35 -10.10 3.75
N LEU A 240 9.92 -10.38 2.59
CA LEU A 240 9.43 -11.32 1.59
C LEU A 240 10.58 -12.27 1.27
N ILE A 241 10.38 -13.56 1.54
CA ILE A 241 11.31 -14.63 1.19
C ILE A 241 10.66 -15.41 0.06
N GLU A 242 11.31 -15.42 -1.09
CA GLU A 242 10.83 -16.11 -2.28
C GLU A 242 11.74 -17.29 -2.61
N ARG A 243 11.13 -18.45 -2.82
CA ARG A 243 11.85 -19.60 -3.34
C ARG A 243 12.00 -19.50 -4.84
N LEU A 244 13.24 -19.58 -5.31
CA LEU A 244 13.56 -19.55 -6.74
C LEU A 244 13.51 -20.97 -7.34
N PRO A 245 13.39 -21.10 -8.68
CA PRO A 245 13.49 -22.39 -9.34
C PRO A 245 14.79 -23.10 -8.98
N GLU A 246 14.73 -24.43 -8.81
CA GLU A 246 15.90 -25.27 -8.47
C GLU A 246 16.50 -25.00 -7.07
N ALA A 247 15.78 -24.29 -6.20
CA ALA A 247 16.20 -24.04 -4.83
C ALA A 247 16.47 -25.33 -4.03
N SER A 248 17.63 -25.35 -3.37
CA SER A 248 18.06 -26.41 -2.46
C SER A 248 17.08 -26.57 -1.29
N GLU A 249 16.55 -27.77 -1.11
CA GLU A 249 15.70 -28.12 0.06
C GLU A 249 16.43 -27.85 1.38
N ALA A 250 17.75 -28.09 1.44
CA ALA A 250 18.54 -27.83 2.65
C ALA A 250 18.57 -26.33 3.01
N THR A 251 18.63 -25.44 2.01
CA THR A 251 18.61 -23.99 2.22
C THR A 251 17.23 -23.53 2.69
N SER A 252 16.16 -24.07 2.10
CA SER A 252 14.78 -23.82 2.54
C SER A 252 14.55 -24.29 3.98
N ASP A 253 14.93 -25.53 4.32
CA ASP A 253 14.79 -26.11 5.66
C ASP A 253 15.55 -25.28 6.72
N ALA A 254 16.76 -24.82 6.40
CA ALA A 254 17.58 -23.99 7.28
C ALA A 254 16.88 -22.66 7.61
N ILE A 255 16.36 -21.96 6.60
CA ILE A 255 15.64 -20.69 6.80
C ILE A 255 14.32 -20.92 7.56
N GLU A 256 13.55 -21.96 7.23
CA GLU A 256 12.30 -22.26 7.93
C GLU A 256 12.54 -22.54 9.42
N LYS A 257 13.56 -23.34 9.74
CA LYS A 257 13.96 -23.62 11.12
C LYS A 257 14.35 -22.33 11.85
N ASN A 258 15.15 -21.49 11.19
CA ASN A 258 15.63 -20.25 11.79
C ASN A 258 14.49 -19.24 12.03
N LEU A 259 13.56 -19.08 11.08
CA LEU A 259 12.34 -18.28 11.27
C LEU A 259 11.50 -18.81 12.44
N ALA A 260 11.37 -20.13 12.57
CA ALA A 260 10.65 -20.73 13.69
C ALA A 260 11.35 -20.49 15.03
N GLU A 261 12.68 -20.45 15.07
CA GLU A 261 13.46 -20.10 16.27
C GLU A 261 13.29 -18.63 16.66
N LEU A 262 13.35 -17.71 15.69
CA LEU A 262 13.06 -16.28 15.92
C LEU A 262 11.65 -16.07 16.48
N ALA A 263 10.65 -16.75 15.89
CA ALA A 263 9.26 -16.67 16.33
C ALA A 263 9.02 -17.24 17.74
N LYS A 264 9.83 -18.21 18.20
CA LYS A 264 9.79 -18.72 19.58
C LYS A 264 10.28 -17.67 20.58
N GLY A 265 11.25 -16.84 20.20
CA GLY A 265 11.79 -15.78 21.05
C GLY A 265 10.81 -14.62 21.24
N SER A 266 10.24 -14.12 20.14
CA SER A 266 9.18 -13.11 20.15
C SER A 266 8.30 -13.29 18.91
N GLN A 267 6.98 -13.26 19.07
CA GLN A 267 6.05 -13.28 17.93
C GLN A 267 6.22 -12.04 17.04
N ASN A 268 6.67 -10.92 17.61
CA ASN A 268 6.89 -9.65 16.92
C ASN A 268 8.39 -9.33 16.74
N TRP A 269 9.27 -10.34 16.77
CA TRP A 269 10.73 -10.15 16.74
C TRP A 269 11.23 -9.19 15.65
N PHE A 270 10.59 -9.19 14.48
CA PHE A 270 10.94 -8.31 13.37
C PHE A 270 10.65 -6.85 13.72
N MET A 271 9.44 -6.59 14.22
CA MET A 271 9.05 -5.24 14.65
C MET A 271 9.86 -4.77 15.85
N ASP A 272 10.12 -5.65 16.81
CA ASP A 272 10.96 -5.38 17.97
C ASP A 272 12.39 -4.99 17.54
N SER A 273 12.93 -5.67 16.52
CA SER A 273 14.25 -5.36 15.94
C SER A 273 14.27 -4.01 15.24
N LEU A 274 13.24 -3.71 14.44
CA LEU A 274 13.11 -2.42 13.80
C LEU A 274 13.01 -1.31 14.85
N VAL A 275 12.08 -1.39 15.80
CA VAL A 275 11.92 -0.39 16.88
C VAL A 275 13.17 -0.27 17.75
N GLY A 276 13.91 -1.37 17.95
CA GLY A 276 15.21 -1.40 18.62
C GLY A 276 16.34 -0.70 17.84
N GLY A 277 16.10 -0.30 16.59
CA GLY A 277 17.07 0.41 15.75
C GLY A 277 18.06 -0.52 15.03
N THR A 278 17.79 -1.83 14.97
CA THR A 278 18.59 -2.78 14.21
C THR A 278 18.51 -2.45 12.72
N ASP A 279 19.64 -2.43 12.01
CA ASP A 279 19.67 -2.21 10.56
C ASP A 279 19.14 -3.41 9.77
N LEU A 280 18.62 -3.15 8.57
CA LEU A 280 18.03 -4.20 7.73
C LEU A 280 19.03 -5.29 7.32
N LEU A 281 20.32 -4.99 7.20
CA LEU A 281 21.32 -5.99 6.87
C LEU A 281 21.52 -6.97 8.04
N THR A 282 21.60 -6.47 9.27
CA THR A 282 21.61 -7.32 10.47
C THR A 282 20.33 -8.14 10.59
N VAL A 283 19.16 -7.55 10.31
CA VAL A 283 17.88 -8.30 10.27
C VAL A 283 17.89 -9.37 9.17
N ALA A 284 18.49 -9.09 8.01
CA ALA A 284 18.67 -10.08 6.95
C ALA A 284 19.51 -11.25 7.42
N SER A 285 20.66 -10.98 8.07
CA SER A 285 21.51 -12.01 8.65
C SER A 285 20.78 -12.82 9.73
N MET A 286 19.91 -12.18 10.53
CA MET A 286 19.06 -12.90 11.48
C MET A 286 18.12 -13.87 10.80
N ILE A 287 17.54 -13.52 9.63
CA ILE A 287 16.64 -14.40 8.86
C ILE A 287 17.39 -15.52 8.15
N LEU A 288 18.56 -15.22 7.58
CA LEU A 288 19.38 -16.20 6.87
C LEU A 288 20.03 -17.20 7.84
N GLY A 289 20.34 -16.76 9.07
CA GLY A 289 21.03 -17.57 10.07
C GLY A 289 22.52 -17.71 9.76
N GLU A 290 23.20 -18.57 10.53
CA GLU A 290 24.64 -18.79 10.38
C GLU A 290 24.99 -19.71 9.19
N GLU A 291 24.03 -20.51 8.73
CA GLU A 291 24.24 -21.56 7.72
C GLU A 291 24.08 -21.05 6.28
N VAL A 292 23.42 -19.91 6.08
CA VAL A 292 23.09 -19.38 4.75
C VAL A 292 23.73 -18.01 4.55
N GLU A 293 24.59 -17.91 3.55
CA GLU A 293 25.16 -16.63 3.13
C GLU A 293 24.25 -15.93 2.11
N GLY A 294 24.12 -14.61 2.25
CA GLY A 294 23.36 -13.76 1.34
C GLY A 294 24.21 -12.66 0.74
N LYS A 295 24.02 -12.40 -0.55
CA LYS A 295 24.63 -11.27 -1.27
C LYS A 295 23.59 -10.19 -1.50
N VAL A 296 23.92 -8.95 -1.12
CA VAL A 296 23.08 -7.78 -1.43
C VAL A 296 23.07 -7.57 -2.94
N LEU A 297 21.87 -7.54 -3.52
CA LEU A 297 21.63 -7.20 -4.91
C LEU A 297 21.36 -5.70 -5.07
N GLU A 298 20.54 -5.16 -4.18
CA GLU A 298 20.01 -3.81 -4.34
C GLU A 298 19.70 -3.17 -2.98
N SER A 299 19.88 -1.85 -2.90
CA SER A 299 19.45 -1.02 -1.77
C SER A 299 18.85 0.27 -2.33
N ILE A 300 17.54 0.47 -2.11
CA ILE A 300 16.78 1.61 -2.62
C ILE A 300 16.23 2.43 -1.47
N GLU A 301 16.23 3.76 -1.62
CA GLU A 301 15.49 4.65 -0.73
C GLU A 301 14.04 4.78 -1.23
N PRO A 302 13.03 4.34 -0.45
CA PRO A 302 11.64 4.40 -0.86
C PRO A 302 11.13 5.85 -0.87
N ALA A 303 10.26 6.16 -1.82
CA ALA A 303 9.69 7.50 -1.96
C ALA A 303 8.21 7.47 -2.33
N THR A 304 7.45 8.46 -1.84
CA THR A 304 6.08 8.68 -2.33
C THR A 304 6.12 9.50 -3.61
N THR A 305 5.34 9.08 -4.62
CA THR A 305 5.24 9.82 -5.89
C THR A 305 3.80 10.14 -6.23
N CYS A 306 3.53 11.39 -6.62
CA CYS A 306 2.21 11.78 -7.06
C CYS A 306 2.28 12.76 -8.22
N GLU A 307 1.72 12.33 -9.34
CA GLU A 307 1.63 13.12 -10.57
C GLU A 307 0.31 13.92 -10.64
N CYS A 308 -0.25 14.33 -9.50
CA CYS A 308 -1.48 15.12 -9.51
C CYS A 308 -1.21 16.53 -10.07
N SER A 309 -2.09 17.01 -10.94
CA SER A 309 -2.01 18.34 -11.52
C SER A 309 -3.40 18.95 -11.60
N LEU A 310 -3.46 20.27 -11.74
CA LEU A 310 -4.73 20.96 -11.97
C LEU A 310 -5.39 20.46 -13.27
N GLU A 311 -4.60 20.23 -14.31
CA GLU A 311 -5.08 19.68 -15.59
C GLU A 311 -5.75 18.31 -15.42
N ARG A 312 -5.15 17.43 -14.61
CA ARG A 312 -5.73 16.10 -14.30
C ARG A 312 -6.99 16.21 -13.46
N LEU A 313 -7.05 17.16 -12.52
CA LEU A 313 -8.26 17.45 -11.75
C LEU A 313 -9.38 17.92 -12.69
N VAL A 314 -9.11 18.89 -13.55
CA VAL A 314 -10.08 19.38 -14.54
C VAL A 314 -10.60 18.25 -15.42
N ARG A 315 -9.71 17.39 -15.92
CA ARG A 315 -10.10 16.22 -16.71
C ARG A 315 -10.99 15.24 -15.94
N SER A 316 -10.88 15.18 -14.62
CA SER A 316 -11.79 14.36 -13.81
C SER A 316 -13.19 14.99 -13.67
N LEU A 317 -13.28 16.32 -13.67
CA LEU A 317 -14.57 17.04 -13.62
C LEU A 317 -15.41 16.81 -14.88
N THR A 318 -14.78 16.57 -16.04
CA THR A 318 -15.50 16.29 -17.29
C THR A 318 -16.15 14.91 -17.33
N LEU A 319 -15.79 14.02 -16.42
CA LEU A 319 -16.45 12.72 -16.25
C LEU A 319 -17.75 12.82 -15.47
N ILE A 320 -18.01 13.97 -14.84
CA ILE A 320 -19.23 14.26 -14.10
C ILE A 320 -20.28 14.76 -15.11
N PRO A 321 -21.56 14.33 -15.01
CA PRO A 321 -22.63 14.86 -15.85
C PRO A 321 -22.68 16.39 -15.82
N ARG A 322 -22.92 17.00 -16.97
CA ARG A 322 -22.94 18.46 -17.13
C ARG A 322 -23.88 19.15 -16.15
N ASP A 323 -25.07 18.59 -15.95
CA ASP A 323 -26.08 19.16 -15.05
C ASP A 323 -25.56 19.24 -13.60
N ASP A 324 -24.88 18.19 -13.13
CA ASP A 324 -24.26 18.17 -11.79
C ASP A 324 -23.15 19.23 -11.66
N VAL A 325 -22.34 19.42 -12.70
CA VAL A 325 -21.26 20.44 -12.72
C VAL A 325 -21.85 21.85 -12.73
N MET A 326 -22.90 22.10 -13.53
CA MET A 326 -23.57 23.40 -13.59
C MET A 326 -24.28 23.73 -12.28
N ASP A 327 -24.84 22.73 -11.60
CA ASP A 327 -25.40 22.87 -10.26
C ASP A 327 -24.35 23.32 -9.23
N ILE A 328 -23.12 22.81 -9.33
CA ILE A 328 -22.00 23.23 -8.46
C ILE A 328 -21.63 24.68 -8.75
N ILE A 329 -21.56 25.07 -10.03
CA ILE A 329 -21.23 26.44 -10.46
C ILE A 329 -22.31 27.43 -10.00
N GLN A 330 -23.59 27.10 -10.19
CA GLN A 330 -24.74 27.98 -9.86
C GLN A 330 -24.87 28.23 -8.36
N LYS A 331 -24.43 27.30 -7.52
CA LYS A 331 -24.44 27.47 -6.06
C LYS A 331 -23.34 28.42 -5.56
N GLU A 332 -22.50 28.96 -6.44
CA GLU A 332 -21.37 29.86 -6.16
C GLU A 332 -20.43 29.35 -5.04
N GLU A 333 -20.37 28.03 -4.85
CA GLU A 333 -19.47 27.43 -3.88
C GLU A 333 -18.10 27.21 -4.52
N ASN A 334 -17.03 27.71 -3.87
CA ASN A 334 -15.68 27.32 -4.23
C ASN A 334 -15.55 25.79 -4.19
N VAL A 335 -15.03 25.22 -5.26
CA VAL A 335 -14.84 23.79 -5.38
C VAL A 335 -13.51 23.42 -4.73
N GLU A 336 -13.58 22.61 -3.68
CA GLU A 336 -12.40 22.01 -3.05
C GLU A 336 -12.27 20.55 -3.48
N ALA A 337 -11.12 20.22 -4.06
CA ALA A 337 -10.77 18.86 -4.45
C ALA A 337 -9.51 18.43 -3.72
N LYS A 338 -9.58 17.31 -2.99
CA LYS A 338 -8.42 16.67 -2.35
C LYS A 338 -7.92 15.53 -3.21
N CYS A 339 -6.63 15.52 -3.58
CA CYS A 339 -6.00 14.33 -4.16
C CYS A 339 -5.93 13.22 -3.10
N GLU A 340 -6.51 12.05 -3.38
CA GLU A 340 -6.52 10.93 -2.44
C GLU A 340 -5.12 10.33 -2.20
N PHE A 341 -4.21 10.45 -3.17
CA PHE A 341 -2.86 9.88 -3.09
C PHE A 341 -1.85 10.72 -2.28
N CYS A 342 -1.83 12.04 -2.44
CA CYS A 342 -0.86 12.91 -1.75
C CYS A 342 -1.49 13.93 -0.82
N GLY A 343 -2.82 13.93 -0.69
CA GLY A 343 -3.53 14.87 0.17
C GLY A 343 -3.58 16.32 -0.32
N LYS A 344 -2.93 16.66 -1.44
CA LYS A 344 -2.91 18.02 -2.00
C LYS A 344 -4.31 18.55 -2.25
N MET A 345 -4.57 19.74 -1.71
CA MET A 345 -5.82 20.47 -1.87
C MET A 345 -5.75 21.40 -3.09
N TYR A 346 -6.74 21.30 -3.96
CA TYR A 346 -6.99 22.22 -5.05
C TYR A 346 -8.25 23.02 -4.75
N ARG A 347 -8.17 24.34 -4.95
CA ARG A 347 -9.30 25.24 -4.81
C ARG A 347 -9.57 25.89 -6.15
N LEU A 348 -10.79 25.74 -6.65
CA LEU A 348 -11.22 26.32 -7.91
C LEU A 348 -12.41 27.24 -7.65
N SER A 349 -12.35 28.43 -8.23
CA SER A 349 -13.53 29.29 -8.28
C SER A 349 -14.55 28.70 -9.26
N PRO A 350 -15.84 29.05 -9.12
CA PRO A 350 -16.86 28.68 -10.12
C PRO A 350 -16.47 29.08 -11.55
N ASP A 351 -15.82 30.23 -11.72
CA ASP A 351 -15.32 30.71 -13.01
C ASP A 351 -14.19 29.84 -13.57
N ASP A 352 -13.28 29.36 -12.71
CA ASP A 352 -12.22 28.43 -13.13
C ASP A 352 -12.83 27.10 -13.57
N VAL A 353 -13.79 26.57 -12.81
CA VAL A 353 -14.49 25.32 -13.16
C VAL A 353 -15.21 25.48 -14.51
N LYS A 354 -15.96 26.57 -14.68
CA LYS A 354 -16.68 26.86 -15.93
C LYS A 354 -15.72 26.97 -17.13
N ARG A 355 -14.67 27.78 -17.00
CA ARG A 355 -13.68 27.99 -18.06
C ARG A 355 -13.01 26.69 -18.49
N GLU A 356 -12.61 25.88 -17.52
CA GLU A 356 -11.90 24.64 -17.79
C GLU A 356 -12.85 23.54 -18.33
N PHE A 357 -14.10 23.50 -17.87
CA PHE A 357 -15.13 22.60 -18.42
C PHE A 357 -15.47 22.94 -19.89
N GLU A 358 -15.72 24.22 -20.20
CA GLU A 358 -16.02 24.68 -21.56
C GLU A 358 -14.83 24.48 -22.53
N LYS A 359 -13.59 24.66 -22.07
CA LYS A 359 -12.39 24.36 -22.88
C LYS A 359 -12.36 22.89 -23.30
N PHE A 360 -12.67 21.98 -22.38
CA PHE A 360 -12.67 20.55 -22.66
C PHE A 360 -13.84 20.11 -23.54
N GLU A 361 -15.04 20.68 -23.37
CA GLU A 361 -16.17 20.44 -24.29
C GLU A 361 -15.78 20.79 -25.73
N LYS A 362 -15.13 21.94 -25.94
CA LYS A 362 -14.63 22.34 -27.26
C LYS A 362 -13.59 21.37 -27.81
N ILE A 363 -12.65 20.89 -27.00
CA ILE A 363 -11.64 19.90 -27.42
C ILE A 363 -12.32 18.58 -27.82
N ASN A 364 -13.31 18.11 -27.06
CA ASN A 364 -14.04 16.88 -27.37
C ASN A 364 -14.89 17.03 -28.65
N GLU A 365 -15.55 18.16 -28.85
CA GLU A 365 -16.28 18.46 -30.09
C GLU A 365 -15.36 18.47 -31.32
N ILE A 366 -14.14 19.01 -31.19
CA ILE A 366 -13.14 19.00 -32.26
C ILE A 366 -12.71 17.56 -32.57
N LYS A 367 -12.39 16.77 -31.54
CA LYS A 367 -11.99 15.36 -31.72
C LYS A 367 -13.10 14.51 -32.34
N MET A 368 -14.35 14.70 -31.94
CA MET A 368 -15.50 13.99 -32.53
C MET A 368 -15.68 14.33 -34.02
N LYS A 369 -15.46 15.61 -34.40
CA LYS A 369 -15.49 16.05 -35.80
C LYS A 369 -14.31 15.50 -36.62
N GLU A 370 -13.13 15.38 -36.04
CA GLU A 370 -11.94 14.80 -36.69
C GLU A 370 -12.02 13.28 -36.85
N GLU A 371 -12.68 12.59 -35.92
CA GLU A 371 -12.88 11.13 -35.97
C GLU A 371 -14.08 10.70 -36.83
N GLY A 372 -14.79 11.64 -37.47
CA GLY A 372 -15.84 11.35 -38.44
C GLY A 372 -17.05 10.60 -37.85
N LYS A 373 -17.50 10.98 -36.65
CA LYS A 373 -18.79 10.58 -36.10
C LYS A 373 -19.82 11.70 -36.18
#